data_AF-A0A1Z3N5T5-F1
#
_entry.id   AF-A0A1Z3N5T5-F1
#
_cell.length_a   1.000
_cell.length_b   1.000
_cell.length_c   1.000
_cell.angle_alpha   90.00
_cell.angle_beta   90.00
_cell.angle_gamma   90.00
#
_symmetry.space_group_name_H-M   'P 1'
#
loop_
_entity.id
_entity.type
_entity.pdbx_description
1 polymer ?
#
loop_
_entity_poly.entity_id
_entity_poly.type
_entity_poly.pdbx_seq_one_letter_code
_entity_poly.pdbx_strand_id
1 'polypeptide(L)' 'MKALLIALAIVGAASSSQAALSCGQLVSYKAKLAEEMNWIREKMRSTRNSDTLELYMDQYEELYARYQNADKAIKNECQ' A
#
# COMPACT_ATOMS: atom_id res chain seq x y z
N MET A 1 30.20 28.44 23.81
CA MET A 1 31.15 27.88 22.82
C MET A 1 31.58 26.49 23.28
N LYS A 2 31.66 25.53 22.34
CA LYS A 2 31.85 24.06 22.52
C LYS A 2 30.56 23.36 23.01
N ALA A 3 30.05 22.31 22.37
CA ALA A 3 30.71 21.25 21.61
C ALA A 3 29.98 20.90 20.30
N LEU A 4 30.77 20.60 19.26
CA LEU A 4 30.41 19.65 18.22
C LEU A 4 29.90 18.37 18.88
N LEU A 5 28.85 17.75 18.35
CA LEU A 5 28.83 16.30 18.14
C LEU A 5 27.78 15.97 17.07
N ILE A 6 28.31 15.48 15.95
CA ILE A 6 27.60 14.82 14.88
C ILE A 6 26.87 13.60 15.47
N ALA A 7 25.58 13.49 15.21
CA ALA A 7 24.89 12.21 15.24
C ALA A 7 23.92 12.17 14.05
N LEU A 8 24.54 12.04 12.87
CA LEU A 8 23.92 11.43 11.71
C LEU A 8 23.60 9.98 12.10
N ALA A 9 22.50 9.78 12.82
CA ALA A 9 22.00 8.45 13.13
C ALA A 9 21.30 7.93 11.88
N ILE A 10 22.12 7.33 11.02
CA ILE A 10 21.72 6.28 10.10
C ILE A 10 20.98 5.23 10.95
N VAL A 11 19.65 5.25 10.89
CA VAL A 11 18.85 4.03 10.91
C VAL A 11 18.37 3.92 9.45
N GLY A 12 19.20 3.48 8.50
CA GLY A 12 19.97 2.25 8.63
C GLY A 12 18.99 1.09 8.56
N ALA A 13 18.50 0.84 7.35
CA ALA A 13 17.79 -0.37 6.95
C ALA A 13 16.74 -0.88 7.95
N ALA A 14 15.52 -0.32 7.88
CA ALA A 14 14.36 -1.21 8.04
C ALA A 14 14.45 -2.18 6.86
N SER A 15 15.17 -3.28 7.10
CA SER A 15 15.32 -4.43 6.24
C SER A 15 13.99 -4.65 5.54
N SER A 16 13.99 -4.45 4.23
CA SER A 16 12.90 -4.83 3.34
C SER A 16 12.87 -6.35 3.24
N SER A 17 12.77 -7.02 4.38
CA SER A 17 12.20 -8.35 4.44
C SER A 17 10.71 -8.11 4.30
N GLN A 18 10.24 -8.00 3.05
CA GLN A 18 8.86 -8.40 2.75
C GLN A 18 8.79 -9.86 3.19
N ALA A 19 8.43 -10.08 4.46
CA ALA A 19 8.15 -11.40 4.96
C ALA A 19 7.11 -11.96 4.00
N ALA A 20 7.50 -13.00 3.25
CA ALA A 20 6.63 -13.62 2.28
C ALA A 20 5.34 -13.99 3.02
N LEU A 21 4.24 -13.36 2.64
CA LEU A 21 2.94 -13.63 3.24
C LEU A 21 2.57 -15.08 2.88
N SER A 22 2.11 -15.85 3.85
CA SER A 22 1.53 -17.17 3.54
C SER A 22 0.32 -17.03 2.60
N CYS A 23 -0.05 -18.11 1.91
CA CYS A 23 -1.19 -18.08 0.99
C CYS A 23 -2.51 -17.60 1.61
N GLY A 24 -2.81 -18.02 2.85
CA GLY A 24 -3.98 -17.52 3.58
C GLY A 24 -3.89 -16.02 3.88
N GLN A 25 -2.70 -15.51 4.19
CA GLN A 25 -2.46 -14.08 4.39
C GLN A 25 -2.53 -13.31 3.07
N LEU A 26 -2.03 -13.84 1.95
CA LEU A 26 -2.15 -13.23 0.62
C LEU A 26 -3.61 -13.10 0.17
N VAL A 27 -4.40 -14.16 0.32
CA VAL A 27 -5.84 -14.13 0.00
C VAL A 27 -6.57 -13.10 0.86
N SER A 28 -6.29 -13.09 2.17
CA SER A 28 -6.89 -12.12 3.10
C SER A 28 -6.46 -10.68 2.77
N TYR A 29 -5.20 -10.48 2.40
CA TYR A 29 -4.66 -9.19 2.00
C TYR A 29 -5.31 -8.68 0.72
N LYS A 30 -5.46 -9.53 -0.30
CA LYS A 30 -6.18 -9.22 -1.53
C LYS A 30 -7.63 -8.82 -1.27
N ALA A 31 -8.32 -9.50 -0.36
CA ALA A 31 -9.70 -9.16 0.03
C ALA A 31 -9.79 -7.76 0.67
N LYS A 32 -8.89 -7.43 1.59
CA LYS A 32 -8.82 -6.09 2.21
C LYS A 32 -8.57 -4.99 1.19
N LEU A 33 -7.65 -5.21 0.25
CA LEU A 33 -7.40 -4.25 -0.82
C LEU A 33 -8.65 -3.99 -1.66
N ALA A 34 -9.46 -5.01 -1.94
CA ALA A 34 -10.73 -4.83 -2.66
C ALA A 34 -11.76 -4.02 -1.86
N GLU A 35 -11.82 -4.21 -0.54
CA GLU A 35 -12.67 -3.42 0.36
C GLU A 35 -12.23 -1.94 0.37
N GLU A 36 -10.93 -1.67 0.50
CA GLU A 36 -10.38 -0.30 0.46
C GLU A 36 -10.64 0.37 -0.89
N MET A 37 -10.46 -0.35 -1.99
CA MET A 37 -10.78 0.15 -3.34
C MET A 37 -12.26 0.49 -3.50
N ASN A 38 -13.17 -0.31 -2.94
CA ASN A 38 -14.59 0.01 -2.95
C ASN A 38 -14.90 1.26 -2.12
N TRP A 39 -14.27 1.40 -0.96
CA TRP A 39 -14.41 2.60 -0.13
C TRP A 39 -13.94 3.85 -0.88
N ILE A 40 -12.76 3.81 -1.54
CA ILE A 40 -12.26 4.91 -2.36
C ILE A 40 -13.24 5.24 -3.50
N ARG A 41 -13.78 4.23 -4.18
CA ARG A 41 -14.77 4.44 -5.25
C ARG A 41 -16.03 5.15 -4.74
N GLU A 42 -16.50 4.85 -3.52
CA GLU A 42 -17.61 5.57 -2.90
C GLU A 42 -17.26 7.02 -2.57
N LYS A 43 -16.03 7.29 -2.13
CA LYS A 43 -15.52 8.66 -1.92
C LYS A 43 -15.44 9.44 -3.23
N MET A 44 -14.95 8.84 -4.31
CA MET A 44 -14.93 9.46 -5.65
C MET A 44 -16.34 9.81 -6.13
N ARG A 45 -17.33 8.94 -5.91
CA ARG A 45 -18.73 9.18 -6.31
C ARG A 45 -19.42 10.27 -5.49
N SER A 46 -18.97 10.49 -4.25
CA SER A 46 -19.59 11.46 -3.34
C SER A 46 -18.88 12.82 -3.33
N THR A 47 -17.64 12.91 -3.82
CA THR A 47 -16.91 14.17 -3.88
C THR A 47 -17.38 15.05 -5.03
N ARG A 48 -17.44 16.36 -4.77
CA ARG A 48 -17.69 17.40 -5.79
C ARG A 48 -16.47 18.30 -6.01
N ASN A 49 -15.39 18.05 -5.28
CA ASN A 49 -14.14 18.78 -5.35
C ASN A 49 -13.18 18.03 -6.28
N SER A 50 -12.68 18.72 -7.32
CA SER A 50 -11.80 18.14 -8.35
C SER A 50 -10.47 17.65 -7.78
N ASP A 51 -9.84 18.42 -6.91
CA ASP A 51 -8.51 18.12 -6.38
C ASP A 51 -8.60 16.91 -5.43
N THR A 52 -9.70 16.82 -4.69
CA THR A 52 -10.01 15.66 -3.85
C THR A 52 -10.33 14.43 -4.70
N LEU A 53 -10.98 14.61 -5.85
CA LEU A 53 -11.24 13.52 -6.79
C LEU A 53 -9.94 12.96 -7.37
N GLU A 54 -9.02 13.83 -7.79
CA GLU A 54 -7.70 13.46 -8.30
C GLU A 54 -6.91 12.68 -7.23
N LEU A 55 -6.89 13.16 -6.00
CA LEU A 55 -6.28 12.44 -4.88
C LEU A 55 -6.87 11.03 -4.68
N TYR A 56 -8.19 10.88 -4.77
CA TYR A 56 -8.84 9.57 -4.66
C TYR A 56 -8.55 8.67 -5.87
N MET A 57 -8.38 9.23 -7.07
CA MET A 57 -7.96 8.47 -8.24
C MET A 57 -6.55 7.92 -8.07
N ASP A 58 -5.60 8.75 -7.64
CA ASP A 58 -4.22 8.32 -7.37
C ASP A 58 -4.17 7.20 -6.32
N GLN A 59 -4.93 7.36 -5.23
CA GLN A 59 -5.06 6.33 -4.19
C GLN A 59 -5.67 5.02 -4.74
N TYR A 60 -6.68 5.12 -5.61
CA TYR A 60 -7.28 3.95 -6.23
C TYR A 60 -6.29 3.20 -7.12
N GLU A 61 -5.52 3.91 -7.94
CA GLU A 61 -4.51 3.32 -8.83
C GLU A 61 -3.41 2.61 -8.03
N GLU A 62 -2.93 3.21 -6.95
CA GLU A 62 -1.95 2.57 -6.07
C GLU A 62 -2.51 1.29 -5.43
N LEU A 63 -3.73 1.33 -4.90
CA LEU A 63 -4.39 0.17 -4.33
C LEU A 63 -4.59 -0.93 -5.38
N TYR A 64 -4.95 -0.54 -6.61
CA TYR A 64 -5.14 -1.49 -7.69
C TYR A 64 -3.85 -2.20 -8.09
N ALA A 65 -2.73 -1.47 -8.16
CA ALA A 65 -1.42 -2.07 -8.43
C ALA A 65 -1.04 -3.09 -7.35
N ARG A 66 -1.27 -2.78 -6.07
CA ARG A 66 -1.05 -3.72 -4.96
C ARG A 66 -1.97 -4.93 -5.06
N TYR A 67 -3.24 -4.74 -5.44
CA TYR A 67 -4.20 -5.81 -5.63
C TYR A 67 -3.76 -6.77 -6.75
N GLN A 68 -3.30 -6.24 -7.88
CA GLN A 68 -2.78 -7.04 -8.99
C GLN A 68 -1.53 -7.82 -8.59
N ASN A 69 -0.63 -7.22 -7.81
CA ASN A 69 0.55 -7.90 -7.29
C ASN A 69 0.16 -9.05 -6.35
N ALA A 70 -0.80 -8.84 -5.45
CA ALA A 70 -1.31 -9.89 -4.57
C ALA A 70 -1.99 -11.02 -5.37
N ASP A 71 -2.80 -10.70 -6.39
CA ASP A 71 -3.41 -11.69 -7.28
C ASP A 71 -2.37 -12.53 -8.03
N LYS A 72 -1.31 -11.88 -8.53
CA LYS A 72 -0.19 -12.56 -9.20
C LYS A 72 0.57 -13.47 -8.24
N ALA A 73 0.87 -13.01 -7.03
CA ALA A 73 1.53 -13.81 -6.01
C ALA A 73 0.71 -15.05 -5.65
N ILE A 74 -0.61 -14.91 -5.44
CA ILE A 74 -1.52 -16.04 -5.19
C ILE A 74 -1.48 -17.05 -6.34
N LYS A 75 -1.55 -16.59 -7.59
CA LYS A 75 -1.51 -17.47 -8.77
C LYS A 75 -0.17 -18.19 -8.92
N ASN A 76 0.94 -17.56 -8.53
CA ASN A 76 2.28 -18.14 -8.71
C ASN A 76 2.71 -19.04 -7.54
N GLU A 77 2.28 -18.73 -6.32
CA GLU A 77 2.82 -19.32 -5.09
C GLU A 77 1.81 -20.21 -4.35
N CYS A 78 0.52 -20.12 -4.69
CA CYS A 78 -0.56 -20.79 -3.94
C CYS A 78 -1.48 -21.68 -4.78
N GLN A 79 -1.32 -21.68 -6.11
CA GLN A 79 -1.94 -22.64 -7.02
C GLN A 79 -1.00 -23.83 -7.23
#